data_AF-A0A969U307-F1
#
_entry.id   AF-A0A969U307-F1
#
_cell.length_a   1.000
_cell.length_b   1.000
_cell.length_c   1.000
_cell.angle_alpha   90.00
_cell.angle_beta   90.00
_cell.angle_gamma   90.00
#
_symmetry.space_group_name_H-M   'P 1'
#
loop_
_entity.id
_entity.type
_entity.pdbx_description
1 polymer ?
#
loop_
_entity_poly.entity_id
_entity_poly.type
_entity_poly.pdbx_seq_one_letter_code
_entity_poly.pdbx_strand_id
1 'polypeptide(L)'
;MSIRRISAIAMLVFFCGSTGAAIASPYPAIPEIIAQNQQQNQRGNKQGRLFEQLNLTAEQKQRMQAVRDRYKDQISQRMQAVRQARQELETMMSGTTANASQMRDKHRQIMGLRQQLEEVQFESMMAMREVLTAEQRSRLAQLMQQRRQNVRNRMQNRQQQ
;
A
#
# COMPACT_ATOMS: atom_id res chain seq x y z
N MET A 1 -53.55 7.86 11.02
CA MET A 1 -54.31 6.60 11.06
C MET A 1 -53.43 5.47 10.56
N SER A 2 -53.00 4.64 11.48
CA SER A 2 -52.11 3.49 11.29
C SER A 2 -52.92 2.26 10.90
N ILE A 3 -52.54 1.59 9.81
CA ILE A 3 -53.05 0.24 9.51
C ILE A 3 -51.86 -0.70 9.32
N ARG A 4 -51.57 -1.41 10.41
CA ARG A 4 -50.86 -2.69 10.41
C ARG A 4 -51.86 -3.76 9.97
N ARG A 5 -51.48 -4.66 9.06
CA ARG A 5 -52.15 -5.95 8.90
C ARG A 5 -51.10 -7.06 8.98
N ILE A 6 -51.34 -7.90 9.98
CA ILE A 6 -50.65 -9.12 10.35
C ILE A 6 -51.36 -10.29 9.64
N SER A 7 -50.70 -11.44 9.57
CA SER A 7 -51.23 -12.80 9.30
C SER A 7 -51.34 -13.21 7.83
N ALA A 8 -51.08 -14.46 7.44
CA ALA A 8 -50.75 -15.68 8.19
C ALA A 8 -50.01 -16.67 7.27
N ILE A 9 -49.25 -17.55 7.93
CA ILE A 9 -48.54 -18.70 7.37
C ILE A 9 -49.55 -19.69 6.77
N ALA A 10 -49.30 -20.15 5.55
CA ALA A 10 -49.84 -21.40 5.04
C ALA A 10 -48.69 -22.18 4.40
N MET A 11 -48.14 -23.14 5.15
CA MET A 11 -47.22 -24.15 4.64
C MET A 11 -47.97 -25.03 3.65
N LEU A 12 -47.41 -25.19 2.46
CA LEU A 12 -47.87 -26.19 1.50
C LEU A 12 -46.66 -26.97 1.00
N VAL A 13 -46.40 -28.08 1.69
CA VAL A 13 -45.40 -29.08 1.32
C VAL A 13 -46.03 -29.96 0.22
N PHE A 14 -45.58 -29.80 -1.01
CA PHE A 14 -45.74 -30.82 -2.05
C PHE A 14 -44.41 -31.51 -2.30
N PHE A 15 -44.33 -32.75 -1.84
CA PHE A 15 -43.31 -33.71 -2.21
C PHE A 15 -43.76 -34.38 -3.52
N CYS A 16 -42.96 -34.27 -4.57
CA CYS A 16 -43.03 -35.19 -5.70
C CYS A 16 -41.61 -35.40 -6.24
N GLY A 17 -41.08 -36.61 -6.05
CA GLY A 17 -40.02 -37.16 -6.90
C GLY A 17 -40.57 -37.37 -8.33
N SER A 18 -39.78 -37.54 -9.38
CA SER A 18 -38.50 -38.24 -9.46
C SER A 18 -37.79 -37.95 -10.80
N THR A 19 -36.46 -38.16 -10.80
CA THR A 19 -35.56 -38.57 -11.90
C THR A 19 -35.28 -37.64 -13.09
N GLY A 20 -34.03 -37.17 -13.16
CA GLY A 20 -33.13 -37.53 -14.26
C GLY A 20 -32.74 -36.45 -15.27
N ALA A 21 -31.60 -35.79 -15.03
CA ALA A 21 -30.59 -35.52 -16.07
C ALA A 21 -29.28 -35.09 -15.40
N ALA A 22 -28.30 -35.97 -15.46
CA ALA A 22 -26.92 -35.61 -15.18
C ALA A 22 -26.41 -34.67 -16.28
N ILE A 23 -26.10 -33.43 -15.91
CA ILE A 23 -25.09 -32.64 -16.60
C ILE A 23 -24.00 -32.34 -15.58
N ALA A 24 -22.96 -33.17 -15.61
CA ALA A 24 -21.71 -32.87 -14.97
C ALA A 24 -21.16 -31.57 -15.57
N SER A 25 -21.18 -30.48 -14.81
CA SER A 25 -20.33 -29.32 -15.07
C SER A 25 -18.97 -29.58 -14.43
N PRO A 26 -17.91 -29.89 -15.21
CA PRO A 26 -16.57 -29.80 -14.68
C PRO A 26 -16.23 -28.32 -14.59
N TYR A 27 -16.47 -27.69 -13.45
CA TYR A 27 -15.73 -26.49 -13.10
C TYR A 27 -14.35 -26.97 -12.62
N PRO A 28 -13.27 -26.76 -13.39
CA PRO A 28 -11.95 -26.93 -12.81
C PRO A 28 -11.81 -25.91 -11.69
N ALA A 29 -11.63 -26.42 -10.47
CA ALA A 29 -11.05 -25.68 -9.38
C ALA A 29 -9.74 -25.09 -9.92
N ILE A 30 -9.71 -23.77 -10.14
CA ILE A 30 -8.46 -23.06 -10.34
C ILE A 30 -7.81 -23.10 -8.95
N PRO A 31 -6.72 -23.88 -8.75
CA PRO A 31 -5.97 -23.73 -7.52
C PRO A 31 -5.50 -22.28 -7.44
N GLU A 32 -5.78 -21.64 -6.31
CA GLU A 32 -5.20 -20.37 -5.88
C GLU A 32 -3.69 -20.39 -6.12
N ILE A 33 -3.25 -19.85 -7.25
CA ILE A 33 -1.90 -19.30 -7.33
C ILE A 33 -2.05 -17.86 -6.83
N ILE A 34 -2.15 -17.72 -5.50
CA ILE A 34 -1.74 -16.49 -4.85
C ILE A 34 -0.24 -16.41 -5.12
N ALA A 35 0.13 -15.79 -6.25
CA ALA A 35 1.48 -15.34 -6.49
C ALA A 35 1.74 -14.29 -5.42
N GLN A 36 2.24 -14.75 -4.28
CA GLN A 36 2.78 -13.92 -3.21
C GLN A 36 3.86 -13.05 -3.85
N ASN A 37 3.49 -11.81 -4.19
CA ASN A 37 4.42 -10.78 -4.60
C ASN A 37 5.21 -10.36 -3.36
N GLN A 38 6.12 -11.24 -2.92
CA GLN A 38 7.05 -11.01 -1.81
C GLN A 38 8.07 -9.89 -2.10
N GLN A 39 8.01 -9.25 -3.27
CA GLN A 39 8.86 -8.10 -3.60
C GLN A 39 8.40 -6.79 -2.96
N GLN A 40 7.24 -6.75 -2.29
CA GLN A 40 6.68 -5.47 -1.83
C GLN A 40 7.34 -4.90 -0.55
N ASN A 41 8.11 -5.69 0.21
CA ASN A 41 8.69 -5.24 1.48
C ASN A 41 10.09 -4.60 1.41
N GLN A 42 10.78 -4.63 0.25
CA GLN A 42 12.16 -4.14 0.19
C GLN A 42 12.30 -2.62 0.16
N ARG A 43 11.22 -1.87 -0.16
CA ARG A 43 11.28 -0.40 -0.28
C ARG A 43 11.13 0.33 1.06
N GLY A 44 10.41 -0.23 2.03
CA GLY A 44 10.34 0.29 3.41
C GLY A 44 11.65 0.15 4.19
N ASN A 45 12.50 -0.80 3.79
CA ASN A 45 13.75 -1.10 4.48
C ASN A 45 14.94 -0.16 4.13
N LYS A 46 14.69 0.94 3.43
CA LYS A 46 15.75 1.91 3.07
C LYS A 46 15.99 2.97 4.14
N GLN A 47 14.98 3.26 4.97
CA GLN A 47 15.12 4.14 6.13
C GLN A 47 15.60 3.36 7.36
N GLY A 48 15.11 2.13 7.57
CA GLY A 48 15.59 1.24 8.65
C GLY A 48 17.13 1.11 8.68
N ARG A 49 17.72 0.84 7.52
CA ARG A 49 19.18 0.73 7.33
C ARG A 49 19.99 2.01 7.62
N LEU A 50 19.37 3.19 7.61
CA LEU A 50 20.04 4.44 8.01
C LEU A 50 20.10 4.56 9.53
N PHE A 51 19.01 4.19 10.22
CA PHE A 51 18.93 4.25 11.69
C PHE A 51 19.81 3.19 12.37
N GLU A 52 20.09 2.07 11.71
CA GLU A 52 21.03 1.05 12.17
C GLU A 52 22.46 1.60 12.39
N GLN A 53 22.85 2.66 11.68
CA GLN A 53 24.19 3.26 11.75
C GLN A 53 24.31 4.36 12.83
N LEU A 54 23.27 4.57 13.64
CA LEU A 54 23.22 5.64 14.65
C LEU A 54 23.56 5.17 16.07
N ASN A 55 23.97 3.91 16.24
CA ASN A 55 24.31 3.32 17.54
C ASN A 55 23.23 3.58 18.60
N LEU A 56 21.97 3.30 18.26
CA LEU A 56 20.83 3.55 19.13
C LEU A 56 20.92 2.69 20.41
N THR A 57 20.57 3.29 21.56
CA THR A 57 20.40 2.55 22.81
C THR A 57 19.23 1.57 22.72
N ALA A 58 19.15 0.58 23.63
CA ALA A 58 18.03 -0.36 23.67
C ALA A 58 16.67 0.36 23.81
N GLU A 59 16.62 1.37 24.68
CA GLU A 59 15.43 2.20 24.89
C GLU A 59 15.06 2.99 23.63
N GLN A 60 16.03 3.59 22.95
CA GLN A 60 15.79 4.30 21.68
C GLN A 60 15.28 3.34 20.59
N LYS A 61 15.81 2.11 20.52
CA LYS A 61 15.32 1.09 19.57
C LYS A 61 13.86 0.74 19.83
N GLN A 62 13.48 0.57 21.10
CA GLN A 62 12.09 0.30 21.48
C GLN A 62 11.17 1.48 21.11
N ARG A 63 11.59 2.72 21.41
CA ARG A 63 10.83 3.93 21.02
C ARG A 63 10.70 4.06 19.50
N MET A 64 11.77 3.79 18.75
CA MET A 64 11.73 3.77 17.28
C MET A 64 10.75 2.73 16.75
N GLN A 65 10.71 1.54 17.37
CA GLN A 65 9.77 0.49 16.97
C GLN A 65 8.33 0.93 17.23
N ALA A 66 8.03 1.51 18.39
CA ALA A 66 6.71 2.06 18.69
C ALA A 66 6.28 3.13 17.68
N VAL A 67 7.19 4.03 17.27
CA VAL A 67 6.93 4.99 16.20
C VAL A 67 6.62 4.28 14.89
N ARG A 68 7.41 3.28 14.47
CA ARG A 68 7.14 2.53 13.23
C ARG A 68 5.78 1.85 13.27
N ASP A 69 5.45 1.19 14.38
CA ASP A 69 4.18 0.50 14.54
C ASP A 69 2.98 1.45 14.50
N ARG A 70 3.13 2.68 15.01
CA ARG A 70 2.09 3.71 14.93
C ARG A 70 1.75 4.13 13.50
N TYR A 71 2.75 4.24 12.62
CA TYR A 71 2.58 4.78 11.26
C TYR A 71 2.49 3.71 10.16
N LYS A 72 2.87 2.45 10.43
CA LYS A 72 3.01 1.41 9.40
C LYS A 72 1.75 1.20 8.58
N ASP A 73 0.58 1.14 9.22
CA ASP A 73 -0.68 0.80 8.56
C ASP A 73 -1.15 1.96 7.69
N GLN A 74 -1.05 3.19 8.19
CA GLN A 74 -1.37 4.40 7.43
C GLN A 74 -0.49 4.54 6.19
N ILE A 75 0.82 4.32 6.34
CA ILE A 75 1.77 4.35 5.21
C ILE A 75 1.45 3.23 4.22
N SER A 76 1.20 2.01 4.69
CA SER A 76 0.89 0.86 3.85
C SER A 76 -0.39 1.09 3.02
N GLN A 77 -1.46 1.53 3.68
CA GLN A 77 -2.74 1.82 3.05
C GLN A 77 -2.62 2.91 1.98
N ARG A 78 -1.97 4.04 2.30
CA ARG A 78 -1.79 5.15 1.33
C ARG A 78 -0.90 4.73 0.16
N MET A 79 0.12 3.93 0.42
CA MET A 79 0.97 3.37 -0.64
C MET A 79 0.19 2.43 -1.55
N GLN A 80 -0.71 1.60 -1.00
CA GLN A 80 -1.60 0.76 -1.78
C GLN A 80 -2.54 1.60 -2.65
N ALA A 81 -3.16 2.65 -2.10
CA ALA A 81 -4.02 3.55 -2.88
C ALA A 81 -3.28 4.21 -4.05
N VAL A 82 -2.05 4.70 -3.82
CA VAL A 82 -1.19 5.24 -4.89
C VAL A 82 -0.89 4.19 -5.96
N ARG A 83 -0.62 2.93 -5.56
CA ARG A 83 -0.33 1.84 -6.50
C ARG A 83 -1.55 1.49 -7.35
N GLN A 84 -2.71 1.30 -6.72
CA GLN A 84 -3.96 1.00 -7.42
C GLN A 84 -4.31 2.10 -8.42
N ALA A 85 -4.26 3.36 -8.00
CA ALA A 85 -4.58 4.47 -8.90
C ALA A 85 -3.62 4.57 -10.11
N ARG A 86 -2.35 4.20 -9.93
CA ARG A 86 -1.38 4.12 -11.05
C ARG A 86 -1.69 2.97 -12.00
N GLN A 87 -2.02 1.79 -11.48
CA GLN A 87 -2.39 0.63 -12.30
C GLN A 87 -3.64 0.91 -13.13
N GLU A 88 -4.64 1.56 -12.52
CA GLU A 88 -5.83 2.01 -13.24
C GLU A 88 -5.48 3.02 -14.34
N LEU A 89 -4.61 4.00 -14.09
CA LEU A 89 -4.17 4.93 -15.13
C LEU A 89 -3.43 4.18 -16.25
N GLU A 90 -2.58 3.22 -15.93
CA GLU A 90 -1.88 2.39 -16.92
C GLU A 90 -2.87 1.61 -17.80
N THR A 91 -3.91 1.01 -17.19
CA THR A 91 -5.00 0.35 -17.92
C THR A 91 -5.79 1.34 -18.81
N MET A 92 -6.07 2.55 -18.31
CA MET A 92 -6.73 3.60 -19.09
C MET A 92 -5.88 4.01 -20.30
N MET A 93 -4.56 4.07 -20.16
CA MET A 93 -3.64 4.43 -21.26
C MET A 93 -3.50 3.31 -22.30
N SER A 94 -3.60 2.04 -21.91
CA SER A 94 -3.55 0.91 -22.85
C SER A 94 -4.91 0.56 -23.47
N GLY A 95 -6.00 1.03 -22.87
CA GLY A 95 -7.36 0.76 -23.32
C GLY A 95 -7.89 1.79 -24.34
N THR A 96 -9.06 1.50 -24.92
CA THR A 96 -9.72 2.38 -25.89
C THR A 96 -10.88 3.19 -25.30
N THR A 97 -11.24 2.93 -24.03
CA THR A 97 -12.46 3.46 -23.41
C THR A 97 -12.28 4.79 -22.69
N ALA A 98 -11.06 5.09 -22.22
CA ALA A 98 -10.80 6.30 -21.45
C ALA A 98 -10.34 7.45 -22.37
N ASN A 99 -10.93 8.63 -22.21
CA ASN A 99 -10.51 9.83 -22.92
C ASN A 99 -9.42 10.60 -22.16
N ALA A 100 -8.81 11.58 -22.82
CA ALA A 100 -7.73 12.39 -22.26
C ALA A 100 -8.13 13.21 -21.02
N SER A 101 -9.40 13.57 -20.84
CA SER A 101 -9.86 14.25 -19.61
C SER A 101 -9.82 13.30 -18.42
N GLN A 102 -10.37 12.10 -18.58
CA GLN A 102 -10.41 11.08 -17.53
C GLN A 102 -9.00 10.67 -17.09
N MET A 103 -8.05 10.55 -18.03
CA MET A 103 -6.65 10.27 -17.70
C MET A 103 -6.00 11.41 -16.89
N ARG A 104 -6.28 12.68 -17.22
CA ARG A 104 -5.80 13.84 -16.45
C ARG A 104 -6.43 13.89 -15.06
N ASP A 105 -7.71 13.57 -14.94
CA ASP A 105 -8.40 13.45 -13.65
C ASP A 105 -7.76 12.37 -12.77
N LYS A 106 -7.50 11.20 -13.36
CA LYS A 106 -6.81 10.11 -12.65
C LYS A 106 -5.39 10.50 -12.26
N HIS A 107 -4.67 11.22 -13.11
CA HIS A 107 -3.36 11.77 -12.77
C HIS A 107 -3.41 12.73 -11.58
N ARG A 108 -4.39 13.65 -11.55
CA ARG A 108 -4.61 14.56 -10.41
C ARG A 108 -4.91 13.79 -9.12
N GLN A 109 -5.74 12.75 -9.20
CA GLN A 109 -6.01 11.86 -8.07
C GLN A 109 -4.71 11.22 -7.54
N ILE A 110 -3.85 10.71 -8.43
CA ILE A 110 -2.56 10.14 -8.04
C ILE A 110 -1.69 11.19 -7.35
N MET A 111 -1.66 12.44 -7.81
CA MET A 111 -0.90 13.51 -7.15
C MET A 111 -1.41 13.78 -5.73
N GLY A 112 -2.74 13.88 -5.54
CA GLY A 112 -3.33 14.05 -4.21
C GLY A 112 -3.01 12.89 -3.27
N LEU A 113 -3.11 11.65 -3.75
CA LEU A 113 -2.76 10.46 -2.96
C LEU A 113 -1.27 10.42 -2.58
N ARG A 114 -0.38 10.88 -3.47
CA ARG A 114 1.06 10.99 -3.17
C ARG A 114 1.32 12.02 -2.09
N GLN A 115 0.72 13.21 -2.18
CA GLN A 115 0.86 14.25 -1.16
C GLN A 115 0.44 13.72 0.22
N GLN A 116 -0.69 13.02 0.30
CA GLN A 116 -1.14 12.43 1.56
C GLN A 116 -0.19 11.35 2.10
N LEU A 117 0.43 10.56 1.21
CA LEU A 117 1.44 9.58 1.61
C LEU A 117 2.71 10.27 2.14
N GLU A 118 3.15 11.33 1.46
CA GLU A 118 4.32 12.13 1.85
C GLU A 118 4.11 12.78 3.22
N GLU A 119 2.92 13.31 3.48
CA GLU A 119 2.55 13.88 4.78
C GLU A 119 2.75 12.87 5.92
N VAL A 120 2.18 11.67 5.81
CA VAL A 120 2.31 10.64 6.87
C VAL A 120 3.76 10.16 7.01
N GLN A 121 4.52 10.09 5.91
CA GLN A 121 5.93 9.74 5.97
C GLN A 121 6.76 10.83 6.64
N PHE A 122 6.42 12.10 6.43
CA PHE A 122 7.06 13.24 7.08
C PHE A 122 6.80 13.22 8.58
N GLU A 123 5.55 13.02 9.01
CA GLU A 123 5.18 12.91 10.42
C GLU A 123 5.90 11.73 11.11
N SER A 124 5.97 10.57 10.45
CA SER A 124 6.74 9.43 10.95
C SER A 124 8.23 9.76 11.10
N MET A 125 8.80 10.52 10.16
CA MET A 125 10.19 10.98 10.22
C MET A 125 10.42 11.94 11.38
N MET A 126 9.51 12.88 11.63
CA MET A 126 9.59 13.81 12.76
C MET A 126 9.54 13.06 14.09
N ALA A 127 8.59 12.14 14.25
CA ALA A 127 8.50 11.30 15.45
C ALA A 127 9.79 10.46 15.68
N MET A 128 10.38 9.89 14.61
CA MET A 128 11.66 9.18 14.73
C MET A 128 12.81 10.13 15.13
N ARG A 129 12.83 11.36 14.59
CA ARG A 129 13.84 12.37 14.92
C ARG A 129 13.81 12.76 16.41
N GLU A 130 12.62 12.81 17.01
CA GLU A 130 12.45 13.13 18.43
C GLU A 130 13.10 12.11 19.37
N VAL A 131 13.22 10.84 18.96
CA VAL A 131 13.89 9.78 19.73
C VAL A 131 15.42 9.94 19.75
N LEU A 132 15.99 10.62 18.75
CA LEU A 132 17.44 10.77 18.57
C LEU A 132 18.01 11.93 19.41
N THR A 133 19.27 11.77 19.85
CA THR A 133 20.06 12.87 20.43
C THR A 133 20.49 13.87 19.37
N ALA A 134 20.99 15.04 19.80
CA ALA A 134 21.53 16.04 18.89
C ALA A 134 22.70 15.50 18.04
N GLU A 135 23.63 14.73 18.63
CA GLU A 135 24.75 14.16 17.86
C GLU A 135 24.25 13.12 16.85
N GLN A 136 23.30 12.26 17.24
CA GLN A 136 22.73 11.26 16.33
C GLN A 136 21.98 11.91 15.17
N ARG A 137 21.28 13.03 15.40
CA ARG A 137 20.64 13.81 14.32
C ARG A 137 21.66 14.39 13.35
N SER A 138 22.77 14.94 13.87
CA SER A 138 23.88 15.41 13.05
C SER A 138 24.47 14.27 12.20
N ARG A 139 24.69 13.10 12.81
CA ARG A 139 25.18 11.92 12.11
C ARG A 139 24.20 11.45 11.03
N LEU A 140 22.90 11.43 11.32
CA LEU A 140 21.86 11.09 10.35
C LEU A 140 21.91 12.03 9.12
N ALA A 141 22.06 13.33 9.35
CA ALA A 141 22.17 14.31 8.26
C ALA A 141 23.39 14.05 7.37
N GLN A 142 24.54 13.71 7.95
CA GLN A 142 25.75 13.33 7.19
C GLN A 142 25.52 12.09 6.34
N LEU A 143 24.91 11.04 6.90
CA LEU A 143 24.60 9.80 6.17
C LEU A 143 23.63 10.05 5.00
N MET A 144 22.64 10.92 5.20
CA MET A 144 21.71 11.32 4.13
C MET A 144 22.43 12.07 3.01
N GLN A 145 23.36 12.95 3.34
CA GLN A 145 24.17 13.68 2.36
C GLN A 145 25.08 12.76 1.56
N GLN A 146 25.79 11.84 2.22
CA GLN A 146 26.63 10.83 1.55
C GLN A 146 25.81 9.97 0.59
N ARG A 147 24.61 9.55 1.02
CA ARG A 147 23.71 8.77 0.16
C ARG A 147 23.31 9.55 -1.10
N ARG A 148 23.00 10.85 -0.95
CA ARG A 148 22.65 11.73 -2.08
C ARG A 148 23.81 11.87 -3.06
N GLN A 149 25.03 12.04 -2.58
CA GLN A 149 26.24 12.10 -3.40
C GLN A 149 26.49 10.78 -4.14
N ASN A 150 26.39 9.64 -3.45
CA ASN A 150 26.56 8.33 -4.08
C ASN A 150 25.56 8.09 -5.21
N VAL A 151 24.31 8.51 -5.02
CA VAL A 151 23.28 8.43 -6.07
C VAL A 151 23.61 9.34 -7.25
N ARG A 152 24.10 10.56 -7.01
CA ARG A 152 24.54 11.49 -8.06
C ARG A 152 25.71 10.91 -8.87
N ASN A 153 26.73 10.39 -8.19
CA ASN A 153 27.92 9.82 -8.85
C ASN A 153 27.55 8.62 -9.73
N ARG A 154 26.64 7.76 -9.26
CA ARG A 154 26.13 6.64 -10.07
C ARG A 154 25.40 7.09 -11.33
N MET A 155 24.67 8.21 -11.27
CA MET A 155 24.01 8.76 -12.46
C MET A 155 25.02 9.33 -13.45
N GLN A 156 26.05 10.02 -12.97
CA GLN A 156 27.11 10.58 -13.82
C GLN A 156 27.91 9.48 -14.53
N ASN A 157 28.27 8.41 -13.83
CA ASN A 157 29.01 7.29 -14.43
C ASN A 157 28.20 6.57 -15.51
N ARG A 158 26.86 6.53 -15.42
CA ARG A 158 25.99 5.97 -16.46
C ARG A 158 25.87 6.83 -17.71
N GLN A 159 26.21 8.11 -17.63
CA GLN A 159 26.17 9.03 -18.78
C GLN A 159 27.49 9.04 -19.58
N GLN A 160 28.54 8.42 -19.04
CA GLN A 160 29.89 8.36 -19.63
C GLN A 160 30.20 6.99 -20.27
N GLN A 161 29.24 6.05 -20.22
CA GLN A 161 29.28 4.75 -20.88
C GLN A 161 28.22 4.72 -21.98
#